data_AF-A0A3M1ILQ5-F1
#
_entry.id   AF-A0A3M1ILQ5-F1
#
_cell.length_a   1.000
_cell.length_b   1.000
_cell.length_c   1.000
_cell.angle_alpha   90.00
_cell.angle_beta   90.00
_cell.angle_gamma   90.00
#
_symmetry.space_group_name_H-M   'P 1'
#
loop_
_entity.id
_entity.type
_entity.pdbx_description
1 polymer ?
#
loop_
_entity_poly.entity_id
_entity_poly.type
_entity_poly.pdbx_seq_one_letter_code
_entity_poly.pdbx_strand_id
1 'polypeptide(L)'
;MPVPWTVVRDNPVAWGYRWDLEGWAPGGFLSAFTVIRDPSLDLPEKEELFRPEIDYPETAAQYAYYVRQIEFNRSIPAGWVRGRFKVLQWMATNAFQIPMASRLEVYSPGPGEKRPARVFTLTATGFAPEPAFTVRPPVLGSTTRVADYRYKRWNDRRIFKYAEYSLDPGQAWPTDHDPALLAQADAWMKHGRPYTNFIGKRQWFAWSLLAVLLIPALLMWIRSKHNEKNRK
;
A
#
# COMPACT_ATOMS: atom_id res chain seq x y z
N MET A 1 1.12 -11.31 -0.84
CA MET A 1 -0.25 -10.99 -1.29
C MET A 1 -0.86 -10.02 -0.28
N PRO A 2 -1.55 -8.94 -0.71
CA PRO A 2 -2.05 -7.95 0.23
C PRO A 2 -3.19 -8.51 1.07
N VAL A 3 -3.35 -7.96 2.27
CA VAL A 3 -4.46 -8.25 3.16
C VAL A 3 -5.71 -7.47 2.70
N PRO A 4 -6.78 -8.12 2.21
CA PRO A 4 -7.85 -7.44 1.48
C PRO A 4 -8.83 -6.67 2.38
N TRP A 5 -8.80 -6.87 3.70
CA TRP A 5 -9.65 -6.15 4.67
C TRP A 5 -9.01 -4.84 5.19
N THR A 6 -8.01 -4.35 4.48
CA THR A 6 -7.44 -3.00 4.61
C THR A 6 -7.50 -2.30 3.26
N VAL A 7 -7.46 -0.97 3.26
CA VAL A 7 -7.32 -0.21 2.01
C VAL A 7 -5.92 -0.45 1.47
N VAL A 8 -5.77 -1.42 0.55
CA VAL A 8 -4.47 -1.93 0.12
C VAL A 8 -3.62 -0.84 -0.57
N ARG A 9 -4.30 0.10 -1.23
CA ARG A 9 -3.66 1.13 -2.04
C ARG A 9 -2.96 2.21 -1.23
N ASP A 10 -3.34 2.48 0.01
CA ASP A 10 -2.71 3.53 0.83
C ASP A 10 -1.99 2.98 2.07
N ASN A 11 -1.96 1.65 2.21
CA ASN A 11 -1.53 0.99 3.42
C ASN A 11 -0.41 -0.03 3.16
N PRO A 12 0.87 0.33 3.36
CA PRO A 12 1.97 -0.62 3.21
C PRO A 12 1.93 -1.73 4.27
N VAL A 13 1.20 -1.56 5.38
CA VAL A 13 0.94 -2.62 6.38
C VAL A 13 -0.01 -3.70 5.85
N ALA A 14 -0.55 -3.55 4.63
CA ALA A 14 -1.27 -4.64 3.96
C ALA A 14 -0.30 -5.71 3.40
N TRP A 15 1.02 -5.44 3.37
CA TRP A 15 2.02 -6.25 2.68
C TRP A 15 3.01 -6.92 3.64
N GLY A 16 3.84 -7.83 3.13
CA GLY A 16 4.76 -8.62 3.97
C GLY A 16 4.08 -9.80 4.68
N TYR A 17 3.01 -10.35 4.09
CA TYR A 17 2.27 -11.49 4.63
C TYR A 17 2.22 -12.67 3.66
N ARG A 18 2.49 -13.85 4.20
CA ARG A 18 2.27 -15.14 3.55
C ARG A 18 0.86 -15.63 3.86
N TRP A 19 0.29 -16.35 2.91
CA TRP A 19 -1.03 -16.97 3.03
C TRP A 19 -0.85 -18.47 3.05
N ASP A 20 -1.10 -19.06 4.21
CA ASP A 20 -1.09 -20.51 4.38
C ASP A 20 -2.51 -20.99 4.09
N LEU A 21 -2.69 -21.59 2.91
CA LEU A 21 -3.97 -22.05 2.40
C LEU A 21 -4.22 -23.51 2.80
N GLU A 22 -5.43 -23.81 3.24
CA GLU A 22 -5.81 -25.15 3.70
C GLU A 22 -6.96 -25.69 2.85
N GLY A 23 -6.61 -26.58 1.92
CA GLY A 23 -7.56 -27.40 1.17
C GLY A 23 -8.45 -26.65 0.19
N TRP A 24 -8.93 -27.38 -0.81
CA TRP A 24 -9.89 -26.88 -1.78
C TRP A 24 -11.02 -27.89 -1.88
N ALA A 25 -12.25 -27.41 -1.73
CA ALA A 25 -13.44 -28.23 -1.88
C ALA A 25 -13.78 -28.39 -3.38
N PRO A 26 -14.43 -29.50 -3.78
CA PRO A 26 -14.97 -29.66 -5.13
C PRO A 26 -15.84 -28.46 -5.53
N GLY A 27 -15.50 -27.81 -6.64
CA GLY A 27 -16.07 -26.50 -7.03
C GLY A 27 -15.14 -25.31 -6.82
N GLY A 28 -13.92 -25.54 -6.31
CA GLY A 28 -12.86 -24.52 -6.25
C GLY A 28 -13.00 -23.55 -5.09
N PHE A 29 -13.81 -23.87 -4.08
CA PHE A 29 -13.91 -23.06 -2.86
C PHE A 29 -12.80 -23.42 -1.88
N LEU A 30 -12.10 -22.39 -1.39
CA LEU A 30 -11.07 -22.52 -0.37
C LEU A 30 -11.69 -22.85 0.99
N SER A 31 -11.16 -23.84 1.70
CA SER A 31 -11.73 -24.26 2.99
C SER A 31 -11.29 -23.41 4.17
N ALA A 32 -10.01 -23.07 4.21
CA ALA A 32 -9.46 -22.19 5.22
C ALA A 32 -8.19 -21.49 4.72
N PHE A 33 -7.85 -20.38 5.36
CA PHE A 33 -6.53 -19.78 5.24
C PHE A 33 -6.10 -19.12 6.53
N THR A 34 -4.79 -19.05 6.74
CA THR A 34 -4.18 -18.19 7.75
C THR A 34 -3.24 -17.20 7.08
N VAL A 35 -3.37 -15.92 7.41
CA VAL A 35 -2.48 -14.86 6.95
C VAL A 35 -1.46 -14.58 8.04
N ILE A 36 -0.18 -14.79 7.72
CA ILE A 36 0.92 -14.76 8.68
C ILE A 36 1.98 -13.77 8.23
N ARG A 37 2.49 -12.97 9.17
CA ARG A 37 3.59 -12.03 8.94
C ARG A 37 4.86 -12.80 8.56
N ASP A 38 5.42 -12.45 7.42
CA ASP A 38 6.65 -13.04 6.90
C ASP A 38 7.61 -11.92 6.46
N PRO A 39 8.59 -11.53 7.31
CA PRO A 39 9.54 -10.45 7.01
C PRO A 39 10.40 -10.68 5.77
N SER A 40 10.52 -11.93 5.29
CA SER A 40 11.25 -12.21 4.04
C SER A 40 10.55 -11.65 2.80
N LEU A 41 9.26 -11.32 2.91
CA LEU A 41 8.45 -10.73 1.84
C LEU A 41 8.47 -9.20 1.84
N ASP A 42 9.17 -8.58 2.79
CA ASP A 42 9.35 -7.13 2.81
C ASP A 42 10.33 -6.71 1.73
N LEU A 43 10.00 -5.62 1.03
CA LEU A 43 10.94 -5.02 0.10
C LEU A 43 11.91 -4.09 0.86
N PRO A 44 13.10 -3.83 0.29
CA PRO A 44 13.93 -2.70 0.71
C PRO A 44 13.10 -1.41 0.75
N GLU A 45 13.41 -0.49 1.67
CA GLU A 45 12.60 0.73 1.86
C GLU A 45 12.42 1.55 0.58
N LYS A 46 13.49 1.64 -0.21
CA LYS A 46 13.43 2.32 -1.51
C LYS A 46 12.43 1.64 -2.43
N GLU A 47 12.36 0.31 -2.47
CA GLU A 47 11.46 -0.44 -3.33
C GLU A 47 10.01 -0.44 -2.81
N GLU A 48 9.80 -0.40 -1.49
CA GLU A 48 8.46 -0.20 -0.90
C GLU A 48 7.84 1.12 -1.36
N LEU A 49 8.66 2.14 -1.62
CA LEU A 49 8.20 3.42 -2.18
C LEU A 49 7.76 3.29 -3.66
N PHE A 50 8.22 2.28 -4.40
CA PHE A 50 7.87 2.03 -5.82
C PHE A 50 6.85 0.92 -6.01
N ARG A 51 6.21 0.45 -4.94
CA ARG A 51 5.26 -0.66 -5.02
C ARG A 51 4.14 -0.35 -6.04
N PRO A 52 3.99 -1.15 -7.11
CA PRO A 52 3.05 -0.87 -8.19
C PRO A 52 1.58 -0.91 -7.75
N GLU A 53 1.28 -1.56 -6.63
CA GLU A 53 -0.07 -1.70 -6.10
C GLU A 53 -0.51 -0.59 -5.13
N ILE A 54 0.42 0.30 -4.74
CA ILE A 54 0.17 1.36 -3.76
C ILE A 54 0.17 2.76 -4.41
N ASP A 55 -0.72 3.62 -3.96
CA ASP A 55 -0.78 5.03 -4.26
C ASP A 55 0.31 5.78 -3.50
N TYR A 56 1.07 6.59 -4.24
CA TYR A 56 2.27 7.23 -3.71
C TYR A 56 1.98 8.49 -2.86
N PRO A 57 2.75 8.82 -1.81
CA PRO A 57 2.63 10.10 -1.11
C PRO A 57 2.97 11.31 -2.00
N GLU A 58 2.10 12.33 -2.03
CA GLU A 58 2.30 13.59 -2.81
C GLU A 58 2.79 14.76 -1.95
N THR A 59 2.68 14.61 -0.63
CA THR A 59 3.10 15.62 0.34
C THR A 59 4.15 15.06 1.30
N ALA A 60 4.93 15.95 1.92
CA ALA A 60 5.90 15.55 2.94
C ALA A 60 5.23 14.85 4.14
N ALA A 61 4.01 15.26 4.50
CA ALA A 61 3.24 14.65 5.57
C ALA A 61 2.79 13.21 5.22
N GLN A 62 2.27 13.01 4.00
CA GLN A 62 1.93 11.67 3.51
C GLN A 62 3.17 10.78 3.41
N TYR A 63 4.31 11.32 2.98
CA TYR A 63 5.56 10.57 2.92
C TYR A 63 6.01 10.13 4.32
N ALA A 64 6.01 11.03 5.30
CA ALA A 64 6.36 10.70 6.68
C ALA A 64 5.36 9.71 7.30
N TYR A 65 4.08 9.76 6.94
CA TYR A 65 3.11 8.74 7.34
C TYR A 65 3.44 7.38 6.71
N TYR A 66 3.72 7.36 5.41
CA TYR A 66 4.06 6.14 4.66
C TYR A 66 5.29 5.43 5.23
N VAL A 67 6.38 6.17 5.49
CA VAL A 67 7.59 5.62 6.12
C VAL A 67 7.29 5.03 7.50
N ARG A 68 6.52 5.73 8.33
CA ARG A 68 6.10 5.19 9.65
C ARG A 68 5.27 3.91 9.52
N GLN A 69 4.45 3.78 8.49
CA GLN A 69 3.70 2.55 8.24
C GLN A 69 4.63 1.39 7.83
N ILE A 70 5.67 1.65 7.02
CA ILE A 70 6.69 0.64 6.69
C ILE A 70 7.45 0.22 7.96
N GLU A 71 7.92 1.17 8.75
CA GLU A 71 8.62 0.91 10.02
C GLU A 71 7.75 0.11 10.99
N PHE A 72 6.48 0.50 11.11
CA PHE A 72 5.49 -0.24 11.90
C PHE A 72 5.34 -1.67 11.39
N ASN A 73 5.18 -1.89 10.09
CA ASN A 73 5.05 -3.24 9.52
C ASN A 73 6.28 -4.12 9.80
N ARG A 74 7.48 -3.53 9.73
CA ARG A 74 8.75 -4.21 10.06
C ARG A 74 8.90 -4.51 11.55
N SER A 75 8.24 -3.74 12.42
CA SER A 75 8.22 -4.01 13.87
C SER A 75 7.33 -5.19 14.26
N ILE A 76 6.44 -5.64 13.37
CA ILE A 76 5.57 -6.79 13.62
C ILE A 76 6.41 -8.09 13.59
N PRO A 77 6.39 -8.92 14.65
CA PRO A 77 7.19 -10.14 14.69
C PRO A 77 6.85 -11.13 13.57
N ALA A 78 7.85 -11.86 13.09
CA ALA A 78 7.65 -13.01 12.21
C ALA A 78 6.67 -14.01 12.86
N GLY A 79 5.77 -14.59 12.06
CA GLY A 79 4.77 -15.54 12.56
C GLY A 79 3.51 -14.89 13.15
N TRP A 80 3.44 -13.56 13.22
CA TRP A 80 2.23 -12.88 13.69
C TRP A 80 1.03 -13.16 12.78
N VAL A 81 -0.07 -13.63 13.36
CA VAL A 81 -1.30 -13.92 12.62
C VAL A 81 -2.08 -12.63 12.40
N ARG A 82 -2.37 -12.31 11.14
CA ARG A 82 -3.14 -11.13 10.72
C ARG A 82 -4.60 -11.45 10.47
N GLY A 83 -4.89 -12.67 10.04
CA GLY A 83 -6.26 -13.13 9.88
C GLY A 83 -6.36 -14.65 9.73
N ARG A 84 -7.53 -15.17 10.04
CA ARG A 84 -7.90 -16.58 9.90
C ARG A 84 -9.27 -16.67 9.29
N PHE A 85 -9.38 -17.42 8.21
CA PHE A 85 -10.65 -17.74 7.58
C PHE A 85 -10.88 -19.23 7.68
N LYS A 86 -12.14 -19.61 7.92
CA LYS A 86 -12.57 -21.00 7.87
C LYS A 86 -14.02 -21.11 7.45
N VAL A 87 -14.31 -22.05 6.56
CA VAL A 87 -15.66 -22.52 6.28
C VAL A 87 -16.11 -23.41 7.44
N LEU A 88 -17.22 -23.05 8.07
CA LEU A 88 -17.79 -23.73 9.23
C LEU A 88 -18.82 -24.78 8.80
N GLN A 89 -19.54 -24.53 7.72
CA GLN A 89 -20.57 -25.42 7.21
C GLN A 89 -20.47 -25.51 5.69
N TRP A 90 -20.48 -26.74 5.21
CA TRP A 90 -20.56 -27.07 3.79
C TRP A 90 -21.93 -27.65 3.48
N MET A 91 -22.40 -27.39 2.26
CA MET A 91 -23.50 -28.11 1.65
C MET A 91 -22.98 -28.82 0.42
N ALA A 92 -23.19 -30.13 0.36
CA ALA A 92 -22.95 -30.89 -0.85
C ALA A 92 -24.15 -30.75 -1.78
N THR A 93 -23.90 -30.44 -3.05
CA THR A 93 -24.93 -30.45 -4.09
C THR A 93 -24.31 -30.91 -5.40
N ASN A 94 -24.90 -31.95 -6.01
CA ASN A 94 -24.34 -32.62 -7.18
C ASN A 94 -22.85 -32.99 -6.94
N ALA A 95 -21.94 -32.56 -7.82
CA ALA A 95 -20.50 -32.76 -7.71
C ALA A 95 -19.76 -31.61 -7.00
N PHE A 96 -20.49 -30.70 -6.32
CA PHE A 96 -19.94 -29.49 -5.72
C PHE A 96 -20.13 -29.45 -4.20
N GLN A 97 -19.22 -28.73 -3.54
CA GLN A 97 -19.35 -28.32 -2.16
C GLN A 97 -19.41 -26.80 -2.09
N ILE A 98 -20.50 -26.28 -1.54
CA ILE A 98 -20.76 -24.85 -1.43
C ILE A 98 -20.62 -24.43 0.04
N PRO A 99 -19.84 -23.37 0.34
CA PRO A 99 -19.72 -22.87 1.70
C PRO A 99 -21.03 -22.19 2.14
N MET A 100 -21.70 -22.75 3.14
CA MET A 100 -22.95 -22.21 3.68
C MET A 100 -22.73 -21.26 4.85
N ALA A 101 -21.70 -21.51 5.65
CA ALA A 101 -21.31 -20.61 6.72
C ALA A 101 -19.80 -20.52 6.80
N SER A 102 -19.27 -19.32 6.98
CA SER A 102 -17.83 -19.11 7.16
C SER A 102 -17.56 -17.99 8.16
N ARG A 103 -16.35 -18.00 8.70
CA ARG A 103 -15.89 -17.03 9.68
C ARG A 103 -14.52 -16.50 9.30
N LEU A 104 -14.39 -15.19 9.31
CA LEU A 104 -13.12 -14.48 9.15
C LEU A 104 -12.81 -13.73 10.44
N GLU A 105 -11.70 -14.08 11.05
CA GLU A 105 -11.13 -13.40 12.21
C GLU A 105 -10.00 -12.50 11.74
N VAL A 106 -10.04 -11.23 12.13
CA VAL A 106 -9.02 -10.24 11.80
C VAL A 106 -8.36 -9.77 13.08
N TYR A 107 -7.04 -9.90 13.13
CA TYR A 107 -6.23 -9.51 14.28
C TYR A 107 -5.56 -8.17 14.00
N SER A 108 -5.58 -7.27 14.97
CA SER A 108 -4.78 -6.05 14.91
C SER A 108 -3.32 -6.37 15.25
N PRO A 109 -2.34 -5.62 14.73
CA PRO A 109 -0.95 -5.81 15.07
C PRO A 109 -0.68 -5.03 16.36
N GLY A 110 -0.33 -5.73 17.44
CA GLY A 110 -0.07 -5.08 18.72
C GLY A 110 0.51 -6.05 19.75
N PRO A 111 1.43 -5.62 20.61
CA PRO A 111 2.00 -6.49 21.64
C PRO A 111 0.89 -7.01 22.56
N GLY A 112 0.81 -8.33 22.71
CA GLY A 112 -0.12 -8.99 23.65
C GLY A 112 -1.54 -9.23 23.14
N GLU A 113 -1.90 -8.79 21.94
CA GLU A 113 -3.22 -9.07 21.35
C GLU A 113 -3.32 -10.52 20.89
N LYS A 114 -3.90 -11.38 21.73
CA LYS A 114 -4.21 -12.79 21.40
C LYS A 114 -5.62 -12.98 20.88
N ARG A 115 -6.45 -11.94 20.84
CA ARG A 115 -7.86 -11.98 20.45
C ARG A 115 -8.07 -11.23 19.12
N PRO A 116 -9.01 -11.68 18.28
CA PRO A 116 -9.32 -10.97 17.05
C PRO A 116 -9.93 -9.60 17.37
N ALA A 117 -9.48 -8.57 16.67
CA ALA A 117 -10.03 -7.22 16.77
C ALA A 117 -11.39 -7.12 16.08
N ARG A 118 -11.59 -7.89 15.01
CA ARG A 118 -12.85 -7.98 14.26
C ARG A 118 -13.14 -9.43 13.91
N VAL A 119 -14.42 -9.80 13.95
CA VAL A 119 -14.91 -11.12 13.54
C VAL A 119 -16.06 -10.89 12.56
N PHE A 120 -15.95 -11.49 11.39
CA PHE A 120 -16.98 -11.46 10.36
C PHE A 120 -17.54 -12.88 10.21
N THR A 121 -18.86 -12.99 10.16
CA THR A 121 -19.57 -14.24 9.90
C THR A 121 -20.36 -14.07 8.62
N LEU A 122 -20.16 -14.99 7.68
CA LEU A 122 -20.92 -15.05 6.45
C LEU A 122 -21.88 -16.25 6.53
N THR A 123 -23.11 -16.05 6.11
CA THR A 123 -24.11 -17.12 5.96
C THR A 123 -24.75 -16.99 4.59
N ALA A 124 -24.61 -18.03 3.77
CA ALA A 124 -25.32 -18.12 2.51
C ALA A 124 -26.77 -18.54 2.79
N THR A 125 -27.72 -17.80 2.24
CA THR A 125 -29.16 -18.10 2.36
C THR A 125 -29.68 -18.96 1.21
N GLY A 126 -28.88 -19.12 0.15
CA GLY A 126 -29.19 -19.93 -1.00
C GLY A 126 -28.09 -19.84 -2.06
N PHE A 127 -28.20 -20.68 -3.07
CA PHE A 127 -27.36 -20.63 -4.27
C PHE A 127 -28.28 -20.74 -5.49
N ALA A 128 -27.99 -19.96 -6.51
CA ALA A 128 -28.62 -20.08 -7.82
C ALA A 128 -27.52 -20.07 -8.88
N PRO A 129 -27.57 -20.96 -9.89
CA PRO A 129 -26.66 -20.87 -11.02
C PRO A 129 -26.96 -19.58 -11.78
N GLU A 130 -26.02 -18.66 -11.77
CA GLU A 130 -26.11 -17.45 -12.59
C GLU A 130 -25.65 -17.79 -14.01
N PRO A 131 -26.38 -17.38 -15.07
CA PRO A 131 -25.88 -17.54 -16.44
C PRO A 131 -24.53 -16.82 -16.54
N ALA A 132 -23.60 -17.38 -17.33
CA ALA A 132 -22.24 -16.89 -17.48
C ALA A 132 -22.19 -15.36 -17.56
N PHE A 133 -21.76 -14.71 -16.47
CA PHE A 133 -21.72 -13.27 -16.42
C PHE A 133 -20.48 -12.81 -17.18
N THR A 134 -20.67 -11.96 -18.17
CA THR A 134 -19.55 -11.19 -18.71
C THR A 134 -19.27 -10.09 -17.70
N VAL A 135 -18.03 -10.02 -17.18
CA VAL A 135 -17.59 -8.84 -16.41
C VAL A 135 -17.71 -7.63 -17.34
N ARG A 136 -18.73 -6.81 -17.12
CA ARG A 136 -18.89 -5.54 -17.82
C ARG A 136 -18.44 -4.43 -16.87
N PRO A 137 -17.73 -3.42 -17.38
CA PRO A 137 -17.52 -2.19 -16.63
C PRO A 137 -18.86 -1.65 -16.12
N PRO A 138 -18.89 -0.99 -14.96
CA PRO A 138 -20.12 -0.43 -14.43
C PRO A 138 -20.73 0.56 -15.43
N VAL A 139 -22.05 0.50 -15.60
CA VAL A 139 -22.80 1.50 -16.37
C VAL A 139 -22.83 2.78 -15.54
N LEU A 140 -22.36 3.88 -16.12
CA LEU A 140 -22.35 5.18 -15.45
C LEU A 140 -23.72 5.86 -15.58
N GLY A 141 -24.26 6.33 -14.46
CA GLY A 141 -25.51 7.10 -14.41
C GLY A 141 -25.31 8.62 -14.54
N SER A 142 -24.07 9.10 -14.42
CA SER A 142 -23.70 10.51 -14.55
C SER A 142 -22.25 10.64 -15.02
N THR A 143 -21.86 11.83 -15.47
CA THR A 143 -20.46 12.16 -15.80
C THR A 143 -19.59 11.87 -14.59
N THR A 144 -18.65 10.94 -14.76
CA THR A 144 -17.82 10.42 -13.68
C THR A 144 -16.35 10.71 -13.97
N ARG A 145 -15.64 11.28 -13.00
CA ARG A 145 -14.19 11.41 -13.07
C ARG A 145 -13.55 10.07 -12.75
N VAL A 146 -12.73 9.57 -13.67
CA VAL A 146 -12.10 8.26 -13.59
C VAL A 146 -10.61 8.43 -13.31
N ALA A 147 -10.13 7.70 -12.31
CA ALA A 147 -8.71 7.47 -12.06
C ALA A 147 -8.32 6.10 -12.63
N ASP A 148 -7.64 6.10 -13.77
CA ASP A 148 -7.32 4.89 -14.52
C ASP A 148 -5.89 4.42 -14.30
N TYR A 149 -5.77 3.39 -13.47
CA TYR A 149 -4.51 2.86 -13.02
C TYR A 149 -3.82 1.93 -14.03
N ARG A 150 -4.47 1.57 -15.15
CA ARG A 150 -3.82 0.82 -16.24
C ARG A 150 -2.62 1.60 -16.80
N TYR A 151 -2.70 2.92 -16.71
CA TYR A 151 -1.68 3.86 -17.17
C TYR A 151 -0.61 4.16 -16.12
N LYS A 152 -0.60 3.51 -14.95
CA LYS A 152 0.44 3.71 -13.93
C LYS A 152 1.83 3.42 -14.51
N ARG A 153 2.78 4.33 -14.31
CA ARG A 153 4.18 4.20 -14.75
C ARG A 153 5.13 4.73 -13.69
N TRP A 154 6.36 4.23 -13.63
CA TRP A 154 7.38 4.74 -12.71
C TRP A 154 8.79 4.58 -13.29
N ASN A 155 9.73 5.32 -12.72
CA ASN A 155 11.16 5.19 -12.93
C ASN A 155 11.89 5.55 -11.63
N ASP A 156 13.23 5.56 -11.67
CA ASP A 156 14.09 5.85 -10.51
C ASP A 156 13.91 7.23 -9.88
N ARG A 157 13.12 8.13 -10.47
CA ARG A 157 12.91 9.50 -9.95
C ARG A 157 11.45 9.91 -9.84
N ARG A 158 10.50 9.26 -10.52
CA ARG A 158 9.11 9.71 -10.65
C ARG A 158 8.14 8.54 -10.69
N ILE A 159 6.91 8.81 -10.23
CA ILE A 159 5.77 7.88 -10.31
C ILE A 159 4.59 8.66 -10.88
N PHE A 160 4.02 8.15 -11.97
CA PHE A 160 2.72 8.54 -12.49
C PHE A 160 1.68 7.54 -12.00
N LYS A 161 0.75 7.98 -11.16
CA LYS A 161 -0.15 7.09 -10.41
C LYS A 161 -1.25 6.49 -11.27
N TYR A 162 -1.92 7.33 -12.05
CA TYR A 162 -3.05 6.99 -12.89
C TYR A 162 -3.29 8.11 -13.90
N ALA A 163 -3.93 7.75 -15.01
CA ALA A 163 -4.47 8.74 -15.92
C ALA A 163 -5.83 9.25 -15.42
N GLU A 164 -6.13 10.51 -15.68
CA GLU A 164 -7.40 11.13 -15.29
C GLU A 164 -8.19 11.55 -16.52
N TYR A 165 -9.47 11.19 -16.56
CA TYR A 165 -10.43 11.65 -17.55
C TYR A 165 -11.85 11.68 -16.96
N SER A 166 -12.77 12.32 -17.67
CA SER A 166 -14.20 12.25 -17.37
C SER A 166 -14.88 11.34 -18.40
N LEU A 167 -15.81 10.52 -17.93
CA LEU A 167 -16.61 9.62 -18.76
C LEU A 167 -18.10 9.93 -18.57
N ASP A 168 -18.77 10.29 -19.65
CA ASP A 168 -20.22 10.55 -19.66
C ASP A 168 -21.03 9.24 -19.73
N PRO A 169 -22.31 9.24 -19.30
CA PRO A 169 -23.19 8.08 -19.44
C PRO A 169 -23.24 7.58 -20.89
N GLY A 170 -23.02 6.28 -21.09
CA GLY A 170 -23.05 5.62 -22.40
C GLY A 170 -21.75 5.71 -23.21
N GLN A 171 -20.74 6.48 -22.77
CA GLN A 171 -19.42 6.44 -23.42
C GLN A 171 -18.70 5.12 -23.14
N ALA A 172 -17.96 4.64 -24.14
CA ALA A 172 -17.12 3.46 -23.99
C ALA A 172 -15.91 3.79 -23.11
N TRP A 173 -15.53 2.84 -22.27
CA TRP A 173 -14.30 2.93 -21.52
C TRP A 173 -13.11 2.97 -22.49
N PRO A 174 -12.16 3.90 -22.32
CA PRO A 174 -10.93 3.91 -23.10
C PRO A 174 -10.24 2.54 -23.04
N THR A 175 -9.53 2.16 -24.09
CA THR A 175 -8.70 0.95 -24.07
C THR A 175 -7.50 1.15 -23.14
N ASP A 176 -6.62 0.15 -23.02
CA ASP A 176 -5.33 0.26 -22.34
C ASP A 176 -4.22 0.89 -23.21
N HIS A 177 -4.55 1.22 -24.46
CA HIS A 177 -3.66 1.82 -25.46
C HIS A 177 -4.14 3.18 -25.96
N ASP A 178 -4.96 3.89 -25.18
CA ASP A 178 -5.43 5.23 -25.55
C ASP A 178 -4.24 6.21 -25.66
N PRO A 179 -4.00 6.82 -26.83
CA PRO A 179 -2.83 7.68 -27.04
C PRO A 179 -2.81 8.91 -26.13
N ALA A 180 -3.96 9.49 -25.79
CA ALA A 180 -4.02 10.69 -24.96
C ALA A 180 -3.66 10.35 -23.50
N LEU A 181 -4.14 9.21 -22.99
CA LEU A 181 -3.84 8.74 -21.64
C LEU A 181 -2.37 8.28 -21.52
N LEU A 182 -1.81 7.66 -22.56
CA LEU A 182 -0.37 7.36 -22.62
C LEU A 182 0.48 8.65 -22.65
N ALA A 183 0.08 9.66 -23.43
CA ALA A 183 0.78 10.94 -23.49
C ALA A 183 0.76 11.67 -22.14
N GLN A 184 -0.34 11.58 -21.38
CA GLN A 184 -0.41 12.11 -20.02
C GLN A 184 0.63 11.44 -19.11
N ALA A 185 0.74 10.11 -19.17
CA ALA A 185 1.74 9.36 -18.43
C ALA A 185 3.16 9.78 -18.83
N ASP A 186 3.47 9.83 -20.13
CA ASP A 186 4.79 10.17 -20.64
C ASP A 186 5.21 11.60 -20.30
N ALA A 187 4.29 12.57 -20.41
CA ALA A 187 4.52 13.95 -20.02
C ALA A 187 4.88 14.05 -18.53
N TRP A 188 4.15 13.32 -17.67
CA TRP A 188 4.47 13.25 -16.25
C TRP A 188 5.81 12.59 -15.98
N MET A 189 6.15 11.51 -16.67
CA MET A 189 7.43 10.84 -16.51
C MET A 189 8.62 11.73 -16.92
N LYS A 190 8.41 12.66 -17.86
CA LYS A 190 9.42 13.65 -18.29
C LYS A 190 9.51 14.87 -17.37
N HIS A 191 8.37 15.45 -16.99
CA HIS A 191 8.29 16.78 -16.37
C HIS A 191 7.69 16.79 -14.96
N GLY A 192 7.14 15.67 -14.51
CA GLY A 192 6.54 15.53 -13.19
C GLY A 192 7.54 15.77 -12.05
N ARG A 193 7.01 15.99 -10.86
CA ARG A 193 7.82 16.24 -9.67
C ARG A 193 8.61 14.98 -9.27
N PRO A 194 9.93 15.08 -9.03
CA PRO A 194 10.71 13.97 -8.52
C PRO A 194 10.26 13.56 -7.11
N TYR A 195 10.16 12.26 -6.86
CA TYR A 195 9.75 11.73 -5.56
C TYR A 195 10.84 11.86 -4.49
N THR A 196 12.12 11.91 -4.89
CA THR A 196 13.28 11.98 -3.99
C THR A 196 13.34 13.29 -3.19
N ASN A 197 12.54 14.28 -3.56
CA ASN A 197 12.57 15.63 -2.98
C ASN A 197 12.04 15.72 -1.54
N PHE A 198 11.43 14.67 -0.98
CA PHE A 198 10.94 14.69 0.40
C PHE A 198 12.04 14.43 1.44
N ILE A 199 13.10 13.69 1.09
CA ILE A 199 14.17 13.29 2.01
C ILE A 199 15.25 14.38 2.14
N GLY A 200 15.64 15.00 1.02
CA GLY A 200 16.85 15.84 0.96
C GLY A 200 16.78 17.20 1.67
N LYS A 201 15.59 17.80 1.80
CA LYS A 201 15.48 19.18 2.34
C LYS A 201 15.68 19.27 3.86
N ARG A 202 15.36 18.20 4.60
CA ARG A 202 15.42 18.20 6.07
C ARG A 202 16.87 18.10 6.59
N GLN A 203 17.71 17.31 5.92
CA GLN A 203 19.13 17.21 6.24
C GLN A 203 19.85 18.53 5.96
N TRP A 204 19.60 19.18 4.82
CA TRP A 204 20.19 20.48 4.52
C TRP A 204 19.85 21.52 5.58
N PHE A 205 18.57 21.61 5.99
CA PHE A 205 18.15 22.49 7.08
C PHE A 205 18.83 22.16 8.41
N ALA A 206 18.95 20.88 8.77
CA ALA A 206 19.63 20.46 9.99
C ALA A 206 21.13 20.82 9.97
N TRP A 207 21.81 20.64 8.83
CA TRP A 207 23.20 21.04 8.65
C TRP A 207 23.37 22.56 8.69
N SER A 208 22.47 23.33 8.08
CA SER A 208 22.49 24.79 8.16
C SER A 208 22.26 25.27 9.60
N LEU A 209 21.32 24.67 10.33
CA LEU A 209 21.07 25.00 11.74
C LEU A 209 22.28 24.67 12.62
N LEU A 210 22.88 23.48 12.40
CA LEU A 210 24.09 23.06 13.10
C LEU A 210 25.26 24.01 12.82
N ALA A 211 25.44 24.43 11.57
CA ALA A 211 26.46 25.40 11.20
C ALA A 211 26.24 26.76 11.90
N VAL A 212 25.00 27.26 11.94
CA VAL A 212 24.66 28.51 12.65
C VAL A 212 24.97 28.41 14.15
N LEU A 213 24.78 27.25 14.78
CA LEU A 213 25.08 27.05 16.20
C LEU A 213 26.58 26.86 16.48
N LEU A 214 27.30 26.14 15.61
CA LEU A 214 28.71 25.81 15.83
C LEU A 214 29.68 26.91 15.40
N ILE A 215 29.37 27.69 14.36
CA ILE A 215 30.24 28.76 13.85
C ILE A 215 30.57 29.80 14.94
N PRO A 216 29.63 30.33 15.74
CA PRO A 216 29.94 31.27 16.80
C PRO A 216 30.84 30.68 17.89
N ALA A 217 30.61 29.42 18.27
CA ALA A 217 31.45 28.72 19.25
C ALA A 217 32.88 28.52 18.73
N LEU A 218 33.01 28.14 17.45
CA LEU A 218 34.31 27.98 16.80
C LEU A 218 35.06 29.32 16.71
N LEU A 219 34.36 30.41 16.35
CA LEU A 219 34.92 31.76 16.28
C LEU A 219 35.36 32.27 17.66
N MET A 220 34.58 32.01 18.72
CA MET A 220 34.96 32.34 20.09
C MET A 220 36.21 31.56 20.55
N TRP A 221 36.28 30.27 20.23
CA TRP A 221 37.44 29.44 20.57
C TRP A 221 38.71 29.87 19.83
N ILE A 222 38.61 30.17 18.53
CA ILE A 222 39.75 30.70 17.75
C ILE A 222 40.21 32.04 18.33
N ARG A 223 39.27 32.92 18.70
CA ARG A 223 39.58 34.22 19.31
C ARG A 223 40.26 34.06 20.68
N SER A 224 39.84 33.10 21.50
CA SER A 224 40.49 32.84 22.80
C SER A 224 41.93 32.33 22.61
N LYS A 225 42.15 31.39 21.69
CA LYS A 225 43.48 30.87 21.34
C LYS A 225 44.41 31.97 20.80
N HIS A 226 43.89 32.89 20.00
CA HIS A 226 44.71 33.98 19.47
C HIS A 226 45.13 34.98 20.57
N ASN A 227 44.22 35.30 21.49
CA ASN A 227 44.51 36.16 22.64
C ASN A 227 45.52 35.53 23.63
N GLU A 228 45.50 34.21 23.82
CA GLU A 228 46.51 33.51 24.62
C GLU A 228 47.90 33.56 23.99
N LYS A 229 47.98 33.48 22.65
CA LYS A 229 49.26 33.52 21.93
C LYS A 229 49.90 34.91 21.94
N ASN A 230 49.09 35.98 21.92
CA ASN A 230 49.56 37.37 21.99
C ASN A 230 49.89 37.84 23.43
N ARG A 231 49.61 37.01 24.44
CA ARG A 231 49.95 37.28 25.86
C ARG A 231 51.27 36.64 26.30
N LYS A 232 51.93 35.87 25.43
CA LYS A 232 53.29 35.35 25.62
C LYS A 232 54.27 36.13 24.75
#